data_AF-A0A349X3I8-F1
#
_entry.id   AF-A0A349X3I8-F1
#
_cell.length_a   1.000
_cell.length_b   1.000
_cell.length_c   1.000
_cell.angle_alpha   90.00
_cell.angle_beta   90.00
_cell.angle_gamma   90.00
#
_symmetry.space_group_name_H-M   'P 1'
#
loop_
_entity.id
_entity.type
_entity.pdbx_description
1 polymer ?
#
loop_
_entity_poly.entity_id
_entity_poly.type
_entity_poly.pdbx_seq_one_letter_code
_entity_poly.pdbx_strand_id
1 'polypeptide(L)'
;MKMTNPESKQAQTYFHVGYARAASTFLQKNLFPALRGIQYIPRNRFRVRESEKRRFKGSKILMSREAGRYIYERTDDVKRVFGSKVMVSLRRHDSLVASTYRLQAKNGHTIRLPQFLDLDNDQGVWKQTDFDFMKYIKYAEESTGEKPLVLLFEDYKADRKFYIDSLCAWLGCDIDLLALSDKEVHKSYSDKQLRLRRQFSDRFLDPQMDLDSYRSETLADHTRWRRIRHRLVLWFTGIFMRLARFAPDSWLNDEPLIESKDLARVRDFYADDWAACQAYVEEQSVRLGVKRNIA
;
A
#
# COMPACT_ATOMS: atom_id res chain seq x y z
N MET A 1 -16.07 8.62 -50.82
CA MET A 1 -16.49 9.32 -49.57
C MET A 1 -15.78 8.62 -48.41
N LYS A 2 -14.65 9.16 -47.94
CA LYS A 2 -13.92 8.59 -46.79
C LYS A 2 -14.75 8.90 -45.54
N MET A 3 -15.31 7.86 -44.91
CA MET A 3 -15.91 8.00 -43.59
C MET A 3 -14.80 8.42 -42.63
N THR A 4 -14.87 9.66 -42.18
CA THR A 4 -14.06 10.18 -41.08
C THR A 4 -14.35 9.33 -39.86
N ASN A 5 -13.33 8.58 -39.43
CA ASN A 5 -13.34 7.84 -38.18
C ASN A 5 -13.66 8.86 -37.06
N PRO A 6 -14.74 8.69 -36.27
CA PRO A 6 -15.02 9.62 -35.19
C PRO A 6 -13.80 9.60 -34.27
N GLU A 7 -13.25 10.78 -33.96
CA GLU A 7 -12.19 10.93 -32.97
C GLU A 7 -12.58 10.13 -31.73
N SER A 8 -11.89 9.00 -31.51
CA SER A 8 -12.19 8.13 -30.40
C SER A 8 -11.87 8.91 -29.14
N LYS A 9 -12.89 9.46 -28.49
CA LYS A 9 -12.76 10.21 -27.24
C LYS A 9 -11.93 9.34 -26.28
N GLN A 10 -10.69 9.77 -26.02
CA GLN A 10 -9.75 8.99 -25.24
C GLN A 10 -10.34 8.75 -23.86
N ALA A 11 -10.39 7.48 -23.43
CA ALA A 11 -10.99 7.14 -22.15
C ALA A 11 -10.28 7.88 -21.01
N GLN A 12 -11.04 8.41 -20.06
CA GLN A 12 -10.49 9.00 -18.85
C GLN A 12 -9.93 7.89 -17.97
N THR A 13 -8.66 7.98 -17.62
CA THR A 13 -7.99 6.93 -16.86
C THR A 13 -7.63 7.41 -15.46
N TYR A 14 -7.83 6.51 -14.49
CA TYR A 14 -7.56 6.72 -13.08
C TYR A 14 -6.66 5.60 -12.59
N PHE A 15 -5.70 5.94 -11.74
CA PHE A 15 -4.75 4.98 -11.23
C PHE A 15 -4.60 5.09 -9.72
N HIS A 16 -4.98 4.01 -9.04
CA HIS A 16 -4.71 3.84 -7.62
C HIS A 16 -3.28 3.32 -7.44
N VAL A 17 -2.38 4.23 -7.06
CA VAL A 17 -1.05 3.90 -6.57
C VAL A 17 -1.08 3.97 -5.06
N GLY A 18 -0.45 3.04 -4.36
CA GLY A 18 -0.52 3.06 -2.92
C GLY A 18 0.59 2.27 -2.28
N TYR A 19 0.85 2.63 -1.03
CA TYR A 19 1.62 1.79 -0.14
C TYR A 19 0.89 0.47 0.03
N ALA A 20 1.66 -0.62 0.03
CA ALA A 20 1.12 -1.87 0.53
C ALA A 20 0.62 -1.64 1.96
N ARG A 21 -0.49 -2.27 2.34
CA ARG A 21 -1.07 -2.21 3.71
C ARG A 21 -1.79 -0.90 4.10
N ALA A 22 -1.94 0.06 3.18
CA ALA A 22 -2.84 1.21 3.32
C ALA A 22 -4.21 0.94 2.68
N ALA A 23 -4.92 -0.10 3.13
CA ALA A 23 -6.24 -0.52 2.60
C ALA A 23 -6.34 -0.97 1.13
N SER A 24 -5.24 -0.94 0.37
CA SER A 24 -5.18 -1.30 -1.06
C SER A 24 -5.86 -2.62 -1.42
N THR A 25 -5.69 -3.68 -0.61
CA THR A 25 -6.36 -4.97 -0.87
C THR A 25 -7.88 -4.91 -0.70
N PHE A 26 -8.36 -4.18 0.31
CA PHE A 26 -9.80 -3.99 0.52
C PHE A 26 -10.41 -3.23 -0.65
N LEU A 27 -9.77 -2.13 -1.06
CA LEU A 27 -10.19 -1.36 -2.23
C LEU A 27 -10.24 -2.23 -3.49
N GLN A 28 -9.18 -2.98 -3.77
CA GLN A 28 -9.06 -3.78 -4.98
C GLN A 28 -10.02 -4.98 -5.04
N LYS A 29 -10.39 -5.58 -3.91
CA LYS A 29 -11.19 -6.81 -3.87
C LYS A 29 -12.67 -6.57 -3.56
N ASN A 30 -12.99 -5.55 -2.78
CA ASN A 30 -14.35 -5.31 -2.31
C ASN A 30 -14.93 -4.05 -2.94
N LEU A 31 -14.22 -2.92 -2.88
CA LEU A 31 -14.79 -1.63 -3.24
C LEU A 31 -14.78 -1.37 -4.76
N PHE A 32 -13.61 -1.44 -5.40
CA PHE A 32 -13.49 -1.15 -6.84
C PHE A 32 -14.34 -2.06 -7.74
N PRO A 33 -14.48 -3.37 -7.46
CA PRO A 33 -15.38 -4.22 -8.22
C PRO A 33 -16.87 -3.86 -8.08
N ALA A 34 -17.25 -3.13 -7.02
CA ALA A 34 -18.62 -2.69 -6.77
C ALA A 34 -18.95 -1.33 -7.42
N LEU A 35 -17.98 -0.65 -8.03
CA LEU A 35 -18.22 0.64 -8.70
C LEU A 35 -19.00 0.46 -10.01
N ARG A 36 -19.93 1.37 -10.27
CA ARG A 36 -20.77 1.42 -11.47
C ARG A 36 -20.37 2.61 -12.34
N GLY A 37 -20.47 2.47 -13.66
CA GLY A 37 -20.10 3.54 -14.60
C GLY A 37 -18.58 3.72 -14.80
N ILE A 38 -17.76 2.82 -14.25
CA ILE A 38 -16.31 2.78 -14.45
C ILE A 38 -15.84 1.35 -14.69
N GLN A 39 -14.95 1.15 -15.66
CA GLN A 39 -14.34 -0.15 -15.90
C GLN A 39 -13.14 -0.33 -14.97
N TYR A 40 -13.26 -1.20 -13.96
CA TYR A 40 -12.14 -1.57 -13.12
C TYR A 40 -11.26 -2.66 -13.77
N ILE A 41 -9.95 -2.44 -13.80
CA ILE A 41 -8.95 -3.40 -14.25
C ILE A 41 -8.17 -3.96 -13.04
N PRO A 42 -8.38 -5.24 -12.67
CA PRO A 42 -7.79 -5.83 -11.47
C PRO A 42 -6.25 -5.93 -11.49
N ARG A 43 -5.65 -5.76 -10.30
CA ARG A 43 -4.20 -5.69 -10.08
C ARG A 43 -3.39 -6.86 -10.66
N ASN A 44 -3.92 -8.08 -10.52
CA ASN A 44 -3.22 -9.34 -10.83
C ASN A 44 -3.03 -9.53 -12.34
N ARG A 45 -3.72 -8.73 -13.15
CA ARG A 45 -3.64 -8.76 -14.60
C ARG A 45 -3.10 -7.46 -15.18
N PHE A 46 -2.65 -6.49 -14.37
CA PHE A 46 -2.31 -5.16 -14.85
C PHE A 46 -0.80 -4.88 -14.80
N ARG A 47 -0.26 -4.43 -15.94
CA ARG A 47 1.13 -3.97 -16.09
C ARG A 47 1.10 -2.57 -16.69
N VAL A 48 1.99 -1.68 -16.25
CA VAL A 48 2.06 -0.33 -16.82
C VAL A 48 2.75 -0.40 -18.19
N ARG A 49 1.97 -0.66 -19.24
CA ARG A 49 2.42 -0.84 -20.62
C ARG A 49 1.33 -0.40 -21.60
N GLU A 50 1.74 0.18 -22.72
CA GLU A 50 0.84 0.62 -23.81
C GLU A 50 -0.13 -0.47 -24.27
N SER A 51 0.35 -1.72 -24.34
CA SER A 51 -0.47 -2.86 -24.78
C SER A 51 -1.67 -3.16 -23.86
N GLU A 52 -1.73 -2.63 -22.65
CA GLU A 52 -2.92 -2.76 -21.80
C GLU A 52 -4.10 -1.91 -22.29
N LYS A 53 -3.86 -0.83 -23.06
CA LYS A 53 -4.92 0.04 -23.59
C LYS A 53 -5.95 -0.73 -24.44
N ARG A 54 -5.55 -1.85 -25.06
CA ARG A 54 -6.47 -2.76 -25.80
C ARG A 54 -7.61 -3.32 -24.95
N ARG A 55 -7.50 -3.28 -23.63
CA ARG A 55 -8.52 -3.77 -22.69
C ARG A 55 -9.52 -2.67 -22.31
N PHE A 56 -9.26 -1.42 -22.69
CA PHE A 56 -10.07 -0.28 -22.29
C PHE A 56 -11.27 -0.22 -23.22
N LYS A 57 -12.45 -0.53 -22.67
CA LYS A 57 -13.72 -0.57 -23.38
C LYS A 57 -14.70 0.49 -22.86
N GLY A 58 -14.51 0.95 -21.63
CA GLY A 58 -15.31 2.00 -21.01
C GLY A 58 -14.77 3.41 -21.28
N SER A 59 -15.62 4.41 -21.09
CA SER A 59 -15.25 5.83 -21.12
C SER A 59 -14.41 6.25 -19.90
N LYS A 60 -14.54 5.53 -18.78
CA LYS A 60 -13.74 5.67 -17.56
C LYS A 60 -13.09 4.36 -17.20
N ILE A 61 -11.78 4.39 -16.94
CA ILE A 61 -10.99 3.21 -16.60
C ILE A 61 -10.32 3.43 -15.25
N LEU A 62 -10.57 2.54 -14.29
CA LEU A 62 -9.84 2.50 -13.02
C LEU A 62 -8.84 1.36 -13.03
N MET A 63 -7.58 1.68 -12.78
CA MET A 63 -6.50 0.71 -12.64
C MET A 63 -5.95 0.79 -11.23
N SER A 64 -5.43 -0.33 -10.72
CA SER A 64 -4.79 -0.31 -9.40
C SER A 64 -3.63 -1.28 -9.31
N ARG A 65 -2.51 -0.80 -8.75
CA ARG A 65 -1.39 -1.65 -8.39
C ARG A 65 -0.57 -1.00 -7.28
N GLU A 66 -0.33 -1.77 -6.21
CA GLU A 66 0.56 -1.37 -5.13
C GLU A 66 1.97 -1.10 -5.66
N ALA A 67 2.61 -0.07 -5.13
CA ALA A 67 3.95 0.36 -5.54
C ALA A 67 4.98 0.26 -4.42
N GLY A 68 4.56 0.44 -3.15
CA GLY A 68 5.47 0.40 -2.00
C GLY A 68 6.58 1.43 -2.16
N ARG A 69 7.84 1.02 -2.02
CA ARG A 69 9.03 1.87 -2.23
C ARG A 69 9.16 2.48 -3.63
N TYR A 70 8.47 1.92 -4.63
CA TYR A 70 8.55 2.39 -6.02
C TYR A 70 7.38 3.30 -6.40
N ILE A 71 6.83 4.05 -5.45
CA ILE A 71 5.61 4.84 -5.64
C ILE A 71 5.84 5.99 -6.62
N TYR A 72 7.01 6.63 -6.57
CA TYR A 72 7.40 7.74 -7.44
C TYR A 72 7.54 7.26 -8.90
N GLU A 73 8.37 6.24 -9.14
CA GLU A 73 8.59 5.70 -10.48
C GLU A 73 7.30 5.13 -11.09
N ARG A 74 6.44 4.55 -10.25
CA ARG A 74 5.13 4.08 -10.71
C ARG A 74 4.23 5.22 -11.18
N THR A 75 4.25 6.34 -10.47
CA THR A 75 3.47 7.53 -10.84
C THR A 75 3.94 8.08 -12.18
N ASP A 76 5.25 8.20 -12.39
CA ASP A 76 5.82 8.61 -13.67
C ASP A 76 5.47 7.64 -14.81
N ASP A 77 5.62 6.33 -14.58
CA ASP A 77 5.29 5.31 -15.57
C ASP A 77 3.82 5.40 -15.99
N VAL A 78 2.91 5.57 -15.03
CA VAL A 78 1.47 5.64 -15.29
C VAL A 78 1.09 6.94 -16.00
N LYS A 79 1.68 8.07 -15.60
CA LYS A 79 1.47 9.35 -16.28
C LYS A 79 1.95 9.26 -17.72
N ARG A 80 3.16 8.75 -17.94
CA ARG A 80 3.77 8.60 -19.28
C ARG A 80 2.95 7.69 -20.19
N VAL A 81 2.50 6.53 -19.69
CA VAL A 81 1.82 5.52 -20.51
C VAL A 81 0.33 5.85 -20.69
N PHE A 82 -0.38 6.26 -19.64
CA PHE A 82 -1.84 6.37 -19.68
C PHE A 82 -2.37 7.79 -19.50
N GLY A 83 -1.55 8.74 -19.06
CA GLY A 83 -2.01 10.08 -18.70
C GLY A 83 -2.98 10.08 -17.52
N SER A 84 -2.93 9.06 -16.65
CA SER A 84 -3.96 8.86 -15.63
C SER A 84 -3.91 9.88 -14.52
N LYS A 85 -5.09 10.19 -13.99
CA LYS A 85 -5.24 10.86 -12.69
C LYS A 85 -4.80 9.90 -11.59
N VAL A 86 -4.09 10.41 -10.58
CA VAL A 86 -3.55 9.59 -9.50
C VAL A 86 -4.45 9.64 -8.27
N MET A 87 -4.67 8.47 -7.69
CA MET A 87 -5.28 8.29 -6.39
C MET A 87 -4.30 7.55 -5.49
N VAL A 88 -4.17 7.98 -4.25
CA VAL A 88 -3.32 7.37 -3.23
C VAL A 88 -4.08 7.06 -1.95
N SER A 89 -3.89 5.85 -1.45
CA SER A 89 -4.37 5.48 -0.12
C SER A 89 -3.25 5.57 0.89
N LEU A 90 -3.49 6.32 1.96
CA LEU A 90 -2.58 6.54 3.07
C LEU A 90 -3.13 5.92 4.35
N ARG A 91 -2.23 5.70 5.29
CA ARG A 91 -2.53 5.21 6.63
C ARG A 91 -1.53 5.87 7.57
N ARG A 92 -1.96 6.24 8.78
CA ARG A 92 -1.09 6.94 9.74
C ARG A 92 0.27 6.24 9.89
N HIS A 93 1.33 7.04 9.92
CA HIS A 93 2.73 6.61 9.86
C HIS A 93 3.06 5.43 10.79
N ASP A 94 2.79 5.57 12.09
CA ASP A 94 3.00 4.50 13.09
C ASP A 94 2.34 3.18 12.70
N SER A 95 1.12 3.27 12.20
CA SER A 95 0.29 2.14 11.81
C SER A 95 0.74 1.51 10.49
N LEU A 96 1.21 2.33 9.54
CA LEU A 96 1.78 1.85 8.28
C LEU A 96 3.14 1.18 8.53
N VAL A 97 4.05 1.83 9.25
CA VAL A 97 5.36 1.29 9.67
C VAL A 97 5.17 -0.04 10.38
N ALA A 98 4.29 -0.12 11.39
CA ALA A 98 4.02 -1.36 12.09
C ALA A 98 3.47 -2.47 11.17
N SER A 99 2.68 -2.10 10.16
CA SER A 99 2.08 -3.07 9.23
C SER A 99 3.07 -3.58 8.18
N THR A 100 3.99 -2.73 7.75
CA THR A 100 5.09 -3.05 6.83
C THR A 100 6.16 -3.86 7.55
N TYR A 101 6.52 -3.48 8.78
CA TYR A 101 7.45 -4.24 9.62
C TYR A 101 6.93 -5.65 9.93
N ARG A 102 5.64 -5.79 10.27
CA ARG A 102 5.02 -7.11 10.45
C ARG A 102 5.06 -7.97 9.19
N LEU A 103 4.92 -7.38 7.99
CA LEU A 103 5.06 -8.11 6.74
C LEU A 103 6.49 -8.62 6.55
N GLN A 104 7.47 -7.82 6.95
CA GLN A 104 8.87 -8.19 6.92
C GLN A 104 9.17 -9.39 7.84
N ALA A 105 8.71 -9.35 9.09
CA ALA A 105 8.79 -10.48 10.02
C ALA A 105 8.02 -11.70 9.48
N LYS A 106 6.87 -11.47 8.84
CA LYS A 106 6.10 -12.51 8.12
C LYS A 106 6.80 -13.01 6.85
N ASN A 107 7.85 -12.39 6.37
CA ASN A 107 8.69 -12.96 5.31
C ASN A 107 9.92 -13.67 5.89
N GLY A 108 10.07 -13.67 7.23
CA GLY A 108 11.15 -14.37 7.91
C GLY A 108 12.46 -13.59 7.91
N HIS A 109 12.43 -12.28 7.68
CA HIS A 109 13.60 -11.43 7.88
C HIS A 109 13.90 -11.27 9.37
N THR A 110 15.18 -11.07 9.68
CA THR A 110 15.73 -10.96 11.05
C THR A 110 15.93 -9.50 11.49
N ILE A 111 15.61 -8.55 10.63
CA ILE A 111 15.81 -7.11 10.86
C ILE A 111 14.92 -6.60 12.01
N ARG A 112 15.51 -5.80 12.90
CA ARG A 112 14.80 -5.14 14.01
C ARG A 112 14.26 -3.77 13.62
N LEU A 113 13.31 -3.24 14.37
CA LEU A 113 12.63 -1.98 14.00
C LEU A 113 13.59 -0.78 13.80
N PRO A 114 14.63 -0.57 14.63
CA PRO A 114 15.60 0.51 14.39
C PRO A 114 16.43 0.34 13.11
N GLN A 115 16.70 -0.91 12.71
CA GLN A 115 17.37 -1.21 11.44
C GLN A 115 16.41 -1.11 10.25
N PHE A 116 15.11 -1.31 10.49
CA PHE A 116 14.07 -1.16 9.50
C PHE A 116 13.82 0.31 9.15
N LEU A 117 13.63 1.16 10.16
CA LEU A 117 13.45 2.60 10.03
C LEU A 117 14.22 3.30 11.15
N ASP A 118 15.27 4.03 10.76
CA ASP A 118 16.11 4.81 11.66
C ASP A 118 15.70 6.28 11.59
N LEU A 119 15.06 6.77 12.64
CA LEU A 119 14.60 8.16 12.73
C LEU A 119 15.72 9.14 13.09
N ASP A 120 16.86 8.65 13.59
CA ASP A 120 17.96 9.49 14.04
C ASP A 120 18.92 9.81 12.89
N ASN A 121 19.34 8.78 12.14
CA ASN A 121 20.39 8.92 11.12
C ASN A 121 19.97 8.48 9.71
N ASP A 122 18.71 8.10 9.52
CA ASP A 122 18.15 7.61 8.25
C ASP A 122 18.94 6.43 7.65
N GLN A 123 19.60 5.61 8.49
CA GLN A 123 20.36 4.42 8.08
C GLN A 123 19.50 3.14 8.00
N GLY A 124 18.19 3.28 8.20
CA GLY A 124 17.23 2.20 8.06
C GLY A 124 17.17 1.67 6.62
N VAL A 125 16.62 0.47 6.47
CA VAL A 125 16.35 -0.07 5.13
C VAL A 125 15.24 0.70 4.43
N TRP A 126 14.21 1.09 5.17
CA TRP A 126 13.27 2.10 4.73
C TRP A 126 13.78 3.46 5.17
N LYS A 127 13.71 4.41 4.24
CA LYS A 127 14.11 5.79 4.47
C LYS A 127 12.96 6.57 5.07
N GLN A 128 13.29 7.63 5.79
CA GLN A 128 12.31 8.54 6.34
C GLN A 128 11.42 9.13 5.22
N THR A 129 12.02 9.38 4.06
CA THR A 129 11.34 9.87 2.85
C THR A 129 10.37 8.87 2.22
N ASP A 130 10.53 7.57 2.48
CA ASP A 130 9.58 6.56 1.98
C ASP A 130 8.22 6.69 2.67
N PHE A 131 8.20 7.29 3.87
CA PHE A 131 6.98 7.52 4.65
C PHE A 131 6.54 8.99 4.65
N ASP A 132 7.28 9.89 3.99
CA ASP A 132 6.89 11.31 3.86
C ASP A 132 5.75 11.46 2.84
N PHE A 133 4.52 11.50 3.34
CA PHE A 133 3.35 11.44 2.47
C PHE A 133 3.09 12.75 1.76
N MET A 134 3.29 13.91 2.41
CA MET A 134 3.06 15.19 1.74
C MET A 134 4.07 15.43 0.64
N LYS A 135 5.33 15.01 0.81
CA LYS A 135 6.30 15.03 -0.29
C LYS A 135 5.81 14.23 -1.48
N TYR A 136 5.26 13.04 -1.24
CA TYR A 136 4.68 12.23 -2.31
C TYR A 136 3.44 12.88 -2.94
N ILE A 137 2.52 13.46 -2.15
CA ILE A 137 1.32 14.15 -2.66
C ILE A 137 1.72 15.31 -3.59
N LYS A 138 2.67 16.14 -3.16
CA LYS A 138 3.19 17.26 -3.97
C LYS A 138 3.82 16.78 -5.27
N TYR A 139 4.67 15.75 -5.18
CA TYR A 139 5.26 15.14 -6.36
C TYR A 139 4.20 14.59 -7.33
N ALA A 140 3.17 13.91 -6.83
CA ALA A 140 2.10 13.40 -7.69
C ALA A 140 1.29 14.55 -8.35
N GLU A 141 1.07 15.66 -7.64
CA GLU A 141 0.44 16.87 -8.19
C GLU A 141 1.29 17.49 -9.30
N GLU A 142 2.60 17.64 -9.08
CA GLU A 142 3.56 18.17 -10.05
C GLU A 142 3.70 17.26 -11.28
N SER A 143 3.92 15.96 -11.09
CA SER A 143 4.09 15.00 -12.18
C SER A 143 2.84 14.85 -13.04
N THR A 144 1.65 14.92 -12.43
CA THR A 144 0.39 14.72 -13.16
C THR A 144 -0.23 16.01 -13.69
N GLY A 145 0.11 17.16 -13.12
CA GLY A 145 -0.54 18.45 -13.35
C GLY A 145 -1.92 18.56 -12.72
N GLU A 146 -2.30 17.60 -11.86
CA GLU A 146 -3.59 17.57 -11.19
C GLU A 146 -3.45 17.14 -9.73
N LYS A 147 -4.28 17.69 -8.85
CA LYS A 147 -4.34 17.27 -7.44
C LYS A 147 -4.75 15.80 -7.33
N PRO A 148 -3.93 14.91 -6.72
CA PRO A 148 -4.31 13.52 -6.53
C PRO A 148 -5.50 13.38 -5.58
N LEU A 149 -6.25 12.29 -5.72
CA LEU A 149 -7.20 11.90 -4.69
C LEU A 149 -6.44 11.21 -3.56
N VAL A 150 -6.50 11.77 -2.36
CA VAL A 150 -5.94 11.18 -1.14
C VAL A 150 -7.07 10.54 -0.34
N LEU A 151 -6.89 9.26 0.00
CA LEU A 151 -7.81 8.48 0.83
C LEU A 151 -7.11 8.06 2.11
N LEU A 152 -7.61 8.49 3.28
CA LEU A 152 -7.05 8.07 4.57
C LEU A 152 -7.78 6.82 5.06
N PHE A 153 -7.03 5.78 5.43
CA PHE A 153 -7.64 4.57 5.97
C PHE A 153 -8.37 4.82 7.30
N GLU A 154 -7.92 5.79 8.07
CA GLU A 154 -8.54 6.25 9.30
C GLU A 154 -9.97 6.76 9.04
N ASP A 155 -10.19 7.45 7.92
CA ASP A 155 -11.50 7.94 7.51
C ASP A 155 -12.43 6.79 7.15
N TYR A 156 -11.92 5.74 6.49
CA TYR A 156 -12.72 4.53 6.24
C TYR A 156 -13.24 3.89 7.54
N LYS A 157 -12.43 3.90 8.60
CA LYS A 157 -12.80 3.33 9.89
C LYS A 157 -13.78 4.20 10.67
N ALA A 158 -13.56 5.51 10.66
CA ALA A 158 -14.35 6.47 11.43
C ALA A 158 -15.67 6.82 10.71
N ASP A 159 -15.60 7.05 9.41
CA ASP A 159 -16.72 7.46 8.57
C ASP A 159 -16.61 6.82 7.17
N ARG A 160 -17.07 5.57 7.09
CA ARG A 160 -17.09 4.81 5.84
C ARG A 160 -17.86 5.51 4.73
N LYS A 161 -18.92 6.26 5.06
CA LYS A 161 -19.75 6.97 4.07
C LYS A 161 -18.95 8.11 3.43
N PHE A 162 -18.33 8.97 4.23
CA PHE A 162 -17.44 10.03 3.74
C PHE A 162 -16.34 9.49 2.82
N TYR A 163 -15.72 8.38 3.22
CA TYR A 163 -14.66 7.74 2.45
C TYR A 163 -15.16 7.28 1.06
N ILE A 164 -16.31 6.60 1.02
CA ILE A 164 -16.90 6.11 -0.23
C ILE A 164 -17.39 7.27 -1.11
N ASP A 165 -18.04 8.27 -0.52
CA ASP A 165 -18.58 9.42 -1.23
C ASP A 165 -17.46 10.25 -1.88
N SER A 166 -16.35 10.47 -1.16
CA SER A 166 -15.17 11.18 -1.69
C SER A 166 -14.60 10.46 -2.92
N LEU A 167 -14.49 9.13 -2.86
CA LEU A 167 -14.04 8.32 -3.98
C LEU A 167 -15.00 8.40 -5.17
N CYS A 168 -16.30 8.24 -4.93
CA CYS A 168 -17.33 8.26 -5.96
C CYS A 168 -17.43 9.64 -6.64
N ALA A 169 -17.39 10.71 -5.85
CA ALA A 169 -17.39 12.09 -6.35
C ALA A 169 -16.19 12.36 -7.27
N TRP A 170 -14.98 11.96 -6.86
CA TRP A 170 -13.77 12.19 -7.66
C TRP A 170 -13.71 11.35 -8.94
N LEU A 171 -14.16 10.10 -8.89
CA LEU A 171 -14.28 9.24 -10.07
C LEU A 171 -15.48 9.62 -10.96
N GLY A 172 -16.46 10.36 -10.42
CA GLY A 172 -17.77 10.61 -11.03
C GLY A 172 -18.49 9.29 -11.34
N CYS A 173 -18.55 8.39 -10.37
CA CYS A 173 -19.15 7.07 -10.50
C CYS A 173 -20.09 6.80 -9.32
N ASP A 174 -20.90 5.76 -9.44
CA ASP A 174 -21.74 5.28 -8.34
C ASP A 174 -21.17 3.98 -7.75
N ILE A 175 -21.71 3.55 -6.61
CA ILE A 175 -21.34 2.29 -5.97
C ILE A 175 -22.57 1.42 -5.72
N ASP A 176 -22.41 0.12 -5.96
CA ASP A 176 -23.37 -0.88 -5.53
C ASP A 176 -23.12 -1.26 -4.07
N LEU A 177 -23.88 -0.68 -3.15
CA LEU A 177 -23.74 -0.97 -1.72
C LEU A 177 -24.07 -2.43 -1.39
N LEU A 178 -24.94 -3.09 -2.16
CA LEU A 178 -25.30 -4.50 -1.94
C LEU A 178 -24.17 -5.45 -2.35
N ALA A 179 -23.28 -5.01 -3.25
CA ALA A 179 -22.11 -5.77 -3.67
C ALA A 179 -20.93 -5.64 -2.70
N LEU A 180 -21.01 -4.73 -1.71
CA LEU A 180 -19.96 -4.57 -0.71
C LEU A 180 -19.98 -5.73 0.29
N SER A 181 -18.88 -6.48 0.33
CA SER A 181 -18.65 -7.50 1.35
C SER A 181 -17.97 -6.90 2.57
N ASP A 182 -18.57 -7.11 3.75
CA ASP A 182 -17.96 -6.80 5.05
C ASP A 182 -17.03 -7.91 5.56
N LYS A 183 -16.87 -9.01 4.80
CA LYS A 183 -16.00 -10.11 5.21
C LYS A 183 -14.54 -9.66 5.23
N GLU A 184 -13.91 -9.82 6.39
CA GLU A 184 -12.47 -9.64 6.54
C GLU A 184 -11.73 -10.58 5.57
N VAL A 185 -11.01 -10.00 4.60
CA VAL A 185 -10.44 -10.75 3.48
C VAL A 185 -9.33 -11.71 3.95
N HIS A 186 -8.53 -11.29 4.94
CA HIS A 186 -7.47 -12.11 5.53
C HIS A 186 -7.16 -11.65 6.97
N LYS A 187 -7.37 -12.53 7.95
CA LYS A 187 -6.91 -12.31 9.32
C LYS A 187 -5.39 -12.22 9.34
N SER A 188 -4.85 -11.15 9.92
CA SER A 188 -3.40 -10.99 10.05
C SER A 188 -2.82 -11.99 11.06
N TYR A 189 -1.55 -12.35 10.90
CA TYR A 189 -0.84 -13.15 11.90
C TYR A 189 -0.73 -12.37 13.21
N SER A 190 -0.85 -13.09 14.32
CA SER A 190 -0.63 -12.50 15.66
C SER A 190 0.83 -12.15 15.89
N ASP A 191 1.09 -11.21 16.79
CA ASP A 191 2.45 -10.80 17.13
C ASP A 191 3.28 -11.99 17.68
N LYS A 192 2.66 -12.89 18.44
CA LYS A 192 3.27 -14.17 18.87
C LYS A 192 3.79 -15.00 17.69
N GLN A 193 2.96 -15.20 16.67
CA GLN A 193 3.38 -15.99 15.50
C GLN A 193 4.54 -15.32 14.75
N LEU A 194 4.51 -13.99 14.62
CA LEU A 194 5.57 -13.25 13.94
C LEU A 194 6.89 -13.23 14.73
N ARG A 195 6.83 -13.14 16.07
CA ARG A 195 8.00 -13.23 16.96
C ARG A 195 8.66 -14.59 16.85
N LEU A 196 7.87 -15.67 16.97
CA LEU A 196 8.39 -17.03 16.87
C LEU A 196 9.04 -17.27 15.51
N ARG A 197 8.47 -16.70 14.44
CA ARG A 197 9.07 -16.76 13.11
C ARG A 197 10.41 -16.05 13.03
N ARG A 198 10.50 -14.83 13.55
CA ARG A 198 11.75 -14.04 13.56
C ARG A 198 12.83 -14.77 14.35
N GLN A 199 12.50 -15.26 15.55
CA GLN A 199 13.42 -16.05 16.39
C GLN A 199 13.89 -17.32 15.70
N PHE A 200 13.01 -18.01 14.96
CA PHE A 200 13.42 -19.17 14.18
C PHE A 200 14.34 -18.77 13.04
N SER A 201 14.02 -17.71 12.29
CA SER A 201 14.87 -17.19 11.23
C SER A 201 16.26 -16.78 11.73
N ASP A 202 16.36 -16.16 12.91
CA ASP A 202 17.62 -15.78 13.56
C ASP A 202 18.57 -16.99 13.75
N ARG A 203 18.06 -18.22 13.79
CA ARG A 203 18.89 -19.45 13.92
C ARG A 203 19.48 -19.94 12.60
N PHE A 204 18.95 -19.53 11.46
CA PHE A 204 19.34 -20.05 10.14
C PHE A 204 19.84 -18.98 9.17
N LEU A 205 19.59 -17.71 9.48
CA LEU A 205 20.00 -16.57 8.69
C LEU A 205 20.93 -15.69 9.51
N ASP A 206 22.07 -15.36 8.94
CA ASP A 206 22.94 -14.31 9.47
C ASP A 206 22.22 -12.95 9.36
N PRO A 207 22.03 -12.21 10.47
CA PRO A 207 21.29 -10.95 10.45
C PRO A 207 21.91 -9.85 9.59
N GLN A 208 23.24 -9.80 9.52
CA GLN A 208 23.94 -8.79 8.72
C GLN A 208 23.78 -9.10 7.23
N MET A 209 23.93 -10.37 6.84
CA MET A 209 23.68 -10.80 5.46
C MET A 209 22.23 -10.59 5.02
N ASP A 210 21.24 -10.81 5.91
CA ASP A 210 19.82 -10.55 5.61
C ASP A 210 19.57 -9.04 5.41
N LEU A 211 20.14 -8.21 6.30
CA LEU A 211 20.08 -6.75 6.20
C LEU A 211 20.67 -6.23 4.89
N ASP A 212 21.88 -6.66 4.53
CA ASP A 212 22.57 -6.23 3.31
C ASP A 212 21.84 -6.75 2.06
N SER A 213 21.30 -7.97 2.12
CA SER A 213 20.50 -8.53 1.03
C SER A 213 19.19 -7.76 0.81
N TYR A 214 18.59 -7.25 1.88
CA TYR A 214 17.34 -6.50 1.83
C TYR A 214 17.57 -5.04 1.38
N ARG A 215 18.68 -4.41 1.80
CA ARG A 215 19.13 -3.08 1.33
C ARG A 215 19.45 -3.07 -0.17
N SER A 216 20.08 -4.14 -0.67
CA SER A 216 20.49 -4.28 -2.06
C SER A 216 19.38 -4.76 -3.02
N GLU A 217 18.13 -4.91 -2.56
CA GLU A 217 17.05 -5.35 -3.44
C GLU A 217 16.67 -4.30 -4.50
N THR A 218 17.21 -4.46 -5.71
CA THR A 218 16.72 -3.79 -6.91
C THR A 218 15.56 -4.58 -7.56
N LEU A 219 14.79 -3.94 -8.45
CA LEU A 219 13.79 -4.61 -9.29
C LEU A 219 14.39 -5.72 -10.20
N ALA A 220 15.71 -5.67 -10.45
CA ALA A 220 16.42 -6.54 -11.38
C ALA A 220 17.19 -7.69 -10.69
N ASP A 221 17.48 -7.60 -9.40
CA ASP A 221 18.34 -8.57 -8.72
C ASP A 221 17.56 -9.79 -8.22
N HIS A 222 17.46 -10.81 -9.07
CA HIS A 222 16.86 -12.10 -8.71
C HIS A 222 17.65 -13.28 -9.27
N THR A 223 18.83 -13.58 -8.70
CA THR A 223 19.51 -14.87 -8.94
C THR A 223 18.61 -16.04 -8.52
N ARG A 224 18.53 -17.08 -9.38
CA ARG A 224 17.63 -18.24 -9.18
C ARG A 224 17.87 -18.95 -7.84
N TRP A 225 19.12 -19.07 -7.42
CA TRP A 225 19.51 -19.76 -6.18
C TRP A 225 19.04 -19.04 -4.91
N ARG A 226 19.19 -17.71 -4.83
CA ARG A 226 18.65 -16.89 -3.74
C ARG A 226 17.13 -17.00 -3.66
N ARG A 227 16.46 -17.06 -4.81
CA ARG A 227 14.99 -17.26 -4.91
C ARG A 227 14.56 -18.64 -4.41
N ILE A 228 15.32 -19.69 -4.71
CA ILE A 228 15.04 -21.06 -4.26
C ILE A 228 15.27 -21.18 -2.75
N ARG A 229 16.41 -20.70 -2.23
CA ARG A 229 16.70 -20.72 -0.79
C ARG A 229 15.66 -19.90 0.00
N HIS A 230 15.34 -18.69 -0.45
CA HIS A 230 14.30 -17.87 0.18
C HIS A 230 12.92 -18.55 0.11
N ARG A 231 12.55 -19.17 -1.03
CA ARG A 231 11.29 -19.93 -1.14
C ARG A 231 11.25 -21.14 -0.23
N LEU A 232 12.35 -21.87 -0.07
CA LEU A 232 12.44 -23.01 0.84
C LEU A 232 12.30 -22.54 2.29
N VAL A 233 13.02 -21.49 2.70
CA VAL A 233 12.87 -20.88 4.04
C VAL A 233 11.44 -20.40 4.26
N LEU A 234 10.83 -19.68 3.30
CA LEU A 234 9.42 -19.27 3.37
C LEU A 234 8.45 -20.45 3.46
N TRP A 235 8.76 -21.57 2.80
CA TRP A 235 7.93 -22.77 2.80
C TRP A 235 8.03 -23.52 4.14
N PHE A 236 9.25 -23.77 4.64
CA PHE A 236 9.48 -24.39 5.95
C PHE A 236 8.95 -23.51 7.09
N THR A 237 9.25 -22.21 7.08
CA THR A 237 8.68 -21.27 8.07
C THR A 237 7.17 -21.13 7.91
N GLY A 238 6.61 -21.20 6.70
CA GLY A 238 5.17 -21.14 6.46
C GLY A 238 4.38 -22.34 6.99
N ILE A 239 4.96 -23.54 6.95
CA ILE A 239 4.40 -24.75 7.59
C ILE A 239 4.50 -24.61 9.10
N PHE A 240 5.68 -24.21 9.60
CA PHE A 240 5.90 -23.94 11.02
C PHE A 240 4.92 -22.88 11.57
N MET A 241 4.62 -21.83 10.81
CA MET A 241 3.68 -20.76 11.20
C MET A 241 2.23 -21.22 11.40
N ARG A 242 1.80 -22.26 10.68
CA ARG A 242 0.48 -22.87 10.90
C ARG A 242 0.42 -23.66 12.20
N LEU A 243 1.55 -24.23 12.61
CA LEU A 243 1.70 -24.96 13.87
C LEU A 243 2.02 -24.02 15.05
N ALA A 244 2.66 -22.89 14.79
CA ALA A 244 3.06 -21.87 15.78
C ALA A 244 1.89 -21.27 16.56
N ARG A 245 0.65 -21.37 16.05
CA ARG A 245 -0.55 -20.98 16.82
C ARG A 245 -0.73 -21.83 18.09
N PHE A 246 -0.14 -23.02 18.13
CA PHE A 246 -0.18 -23.96 19.25
C PHE A 246 1.12 -23.97 20.07
N ALA A 247 2.13 -23.18 19.69
CA ALA A 247 3.37 -23.12 20.47
C ALA A 247 3.09 -22.48 21.83
N PRO A 248 3.62 -23.01 22.95
CA PRO A 248 3.47 -22.40 24.27
C PRO A 248 4.23 -21.06 24.34
N ASP A 249 3.78 -20.14 25.19
CA ASP A 249 4.41 -18.82 25.34
C ASP A 249 5.86 -18.90 25.85
N SER A 250 6.20 -19.97 26.57
CA SER A 250 7.56 -20.26 27.04
C SER A 250 8.61 -20.46 25.94
N TRP A 251 8.19 -20.64 24.68
CA TRP A 251 9.12 -20.71 23.55
C TRP A 251 9.54 -19.35 23.01
N LEU A 252 8.87 -18.27 23.41
CA LEU A 252 9.21 -16.92 23.01
C LEU A 252 10.31 -16.37 23.92
N ASN A 253 11.32 -15.74 23.33
CA ASN A 253 12.16 -14.78 24.07
C ASN A 253 11.30 -13.61 24.59
N ASP A 254 11.81 -12.83 25.53
CA ASP A 254 11.08 -11.67 26.09
C ASP A 254 11.05 -10.46 25.14
N GLU A 255 11.79 -10.50 24.04
CA GLU A 255 11.88 -9.42 23.07
C GLU A 255 10.53 -9.22 22.35
N PRO A 256 9.86 -8.06 22.49
CA PRO A 256 8.63 -7.80 21.76
C PRO A 256 8.88 -7.73 20.24
N LEU A 257 7.83 -7.89 19.45
CA LEU A 257 7.96 -7.71 18.01
C LEU A 257 8.27 -6.25 17.69
N ILE A 258 7.50 -5.36 18.31
CA ILE A 258 7.56 -3.91 18.18
C ILE A 258 7.32 -3.35 19.58
N GLU A 259 8.17 -2.45 20.04
CA GLU A 259 7.94 -1.74 21.29
C GLU A 259 6.92 -0.62 21.10
N SER A 260 6.03 -0.41 22.08
CA SER A 260 5.03 0.66 22.04
C SER A 260 5.68 2.04 21.97
N LYS A 261 6.82 2.23 22.67
CA LYS A 261 7.61 3.46 22.66
C LYS A 261 8.12 3.80 21.26
N ASP A 262 8.50 2.81 20.47
CA ASP A 262 9.03 3.04 19.12
C ASP A 262 7.93 3.51 18.17
N LEU A 263 6.71 2.96 18.29
CA LEU A 263 5.57 3.42 17.50
C LEU A 263 5.07 4.80 17.93
N ALA A 264 5.13 5.11 19.23
CA ALA A 264 4.87 6.46 19.71
C ALA A 264 5.89 7.44 19.12
N ARG A 265 7.17 7.08 19.13
CA ARG A 265 8.24 7.88 18.52
C ARG A 265 8.02 8.12 17.02
N VAL A 266 7.63 7.11 16.25
CA VAL A 266 7.26 7.26 14.83
C VAL A 266 6.06 8.20 14.67
N ARG A 267 5.05 8.09 15.53
CA ARG A 267 3.88 8.97 15.48
C ARG A 267 4.28 10.43 15.69
N ASP A 268 5.09 10.68 16.71
CA ASP A 268 5.50 12.04 17.09
C ASP A 268 6.40 12.64 16.01
N PHE A 269 7.32 11.84 15.44
CA PHE A 269 8.20 12.28 14.36
C PHE A 269 7.44 12.73 13.10
N TYR A 270 6.36 12.05 12.73
CA TYR A 270 5.55 12.37 11.54
C TYR A 270 4.23 13.10 11.86
N ALA A 271 4.12 13.71 13.04
CA ALA A 271 2.88 14.37 13.47
C ALA A 271 2.48 15.49 12.50
N ASP A 272 3.44 16.33 12.11
CA ASP A 272 3.20 17.46 11.22
C ASP A 272 2.83 17.03 9.80
N ASP A 273 3.52 16.03 9.25
CA ASP A 273 3.19 15.47 7.92
C ASP A 273 1.79 14.85 7.91
N TRP A 274 1.42 14.15 8.98
CA TRP A 274 0.08 13.58 9.12
C TRP A 274 -0.99 14.67 9.22
N ALA A 275 -0.76 15.71 10.03
CA ALA A 275 -1.68 16.84 10.14
C ALA A 275 -1.86 17.55 8.79
N ALA A 276 -0.79 17.71 8.03
CA ALA A 276 -0.84 18.26 6.67
C ALA A 276 -1.63 17.37 5.70
N CYS A 277 -1.49 16.04 5.78
CA CYS A 277 -2.31 15.11 5.00
C CYS A 277 -3.80 15.22 5.34
N GLN A 278 -4.13 15.40 6.62
CA GLN A 278 -5.52 15.60 7.05
C GLN A 278 -6.06 16.92 6.50
N ALA A 279 -5.31 18.01 6.63
CA ALA A 279 -5.68 19.31 6.06
C ALA A 279 -5.90 19.23 4.54
N TYR A 280 -5.03 18.53 3.81
CA TYR A 280 -5.21 18.29 2.37
C TYR A 280 -6.55 17.59 2.07
N VAL A 281 -6.92 16.59 2.87
CA VAL A 281 -8.18 15.84 2.70
C VAL A 281 -9.39 16.69 3.04
N GLU A 282 -9.30 17.60 4.03
CA GLU A 282 -10.35 18.58 4.30
C GLU A 282 -10.57 19.51 3.09
N GLU A 283 -9.51 20.10 2.55
CA GLU A 283 -9.59 20.95 1.34
C GLU A 283 -10.13 20.17 0.14
N GLN A 284 -9.70 18.91 -0.01
CA GLN A 284 -10.21 18.00 -1.02
C GLN A 284 -11.71 17.77 -0.87
N SER A 285 -12.20 17.56 0.35
CA SER A 285 -13.61 17.32 0.61
C SER A 285 -14.48 18.51 0.19
N VAL A 286 -14.03 19.73 0.48
CA VAL A 286 -14.69 20.97 0.06
C VAL A 286 -14.75 21.05 -1.48
N ARG A 287 -13.64 20.78 -2.17
CA ARG A 287 -13.60 20.76 -3.64
C ARG A 287 -14.52 19.71 -4.26
N LEU A 288 -14.67 18.57 -3.60
CA LEU A 288 -15.54 17.47 -4.04
C LEU A 288 -17.01 17.66 -3.63
N GLY A 289 -17.32 18.65 -2.78
CA GLY A 289 -18.66 18.84 -2.24
C GLY A 289 -19.09 17.73 -1.27
N VAL A 290 -18.14 17.02 -0.66
CA VAL A 290 -18.38 15.92 0.30
C VAL A 290 -18.09 16.42 1.70
N LYS A 291 -18.90 16.03 2.69
CA LYS A 291 -18.72 16.43 4.10
C LYS A 291 -18.50 15.21 4.98
N ARG A 292 -17.59 15.34 5.95
CA ARG A 292 -17.48 14.35 7.03
C ARG A 292 -18.76 14.36 7.86
N ASN A 293 -19.22 13.17 8.23
CA ASN A 293 -20.19 13.01 9.29
C ASN A 293 -19.41 13.09 10.60
N ILE A 294 -19.29 14.30 11.14
CA ILE A 294 -18.79 14.49 12.49
C ILE A 294 -19.91 14.01 13.41
N ALA A 295 -19.78 12.79 13.90
CA ALA A 295 -20.58 12.26 15.00
C ALA A 295 -19.95 12.67 16.34
#